data_AF-A0ABD2VKE2-F1
#
_entry.id   AF-A0ABD2VKE2-F1
#
_cell.length_a   1.000
_cell.length_b   1.000
_cell.length_c   1.000
_cell.angle_alpha   90.00
_cell.angle_beta   90.00
_cell.angle_gamma   90.00
#
_symmetry.space_group_name_H-M   'P 1'
#
loop_
_entity.id
_entity.type
_entity.pdbx_description
1 polymer ?
#
loop_
_entity_poly.entity_id
_entity_poly.type
_entity_poly.pdbx_seq_one_letter_code
_entity_poly.pdbx_strand_id
1 'polypeptide(L)'
;MSSAGVIAISPICRESMVIPSHFLHSQESILIYVAMSGSMVPMRVLEYDSIDSVKLQIQTCKGFVVKNQKLVCGGRELARSNSLIKDYGVGDGNILHLVLKLSDLQVINVKTASGEEFTFNVDRSRDVGYVKRQIAKKKGALVDSDEQEVLCNGERLEDQRLIHDICKNNDAVIHLFVRKSAKIRARPVEKNFELSIVAPQLNDKVTENRSGNEVDNKLLVPREPPDRASILEPIIVNPKIEVPLVISDLIGSTLEGLDRGHYPIRSTEGTGGAYFILDATGSKKVSVFKPIDEEPMAVNNPRGLPLSVDGEGLKKGTRVGEGALRECAAYLLDHPKNGRRSFSGEALGFAGVPPTVIVKCLHSGFNHPDGITPKIGSLQKFMDNNGSCEDMGPSAFPVGEVHKIAVLDMRMANADRHAGNILMSKGEDGQIVLIPIDHGYCLPESFEDVTFDWLYWPQARRPFSSETIEYIKSLDAEEDIALLKFYGWDMPLESARTLCISTMLLKKGVERGLTPFTIGNIMCRETLNKESVIEEIVQEALDFVLPDSSEDAFLETVSRVMDRRLDEIAY
;
A
#
# COMPACT_ATOMS: atom_id res chain seq x y z
N MET A 1 2.90 36.18 39.93
CA MET A 1 2.07 37.37 40.11
C MET A 1 1.68 37.89 38.73
N SER A 2 0.38 38.15 38.52
CA SER A 2 -0.28 39.07 37.57
C SER A 2 0.32 39.34 36.18
N SER A 3 -0.41 39.58 35.08
CA SER A 3 -1.83 39.50 34.69
C SER A 3 -1.90 40.12 33.29
N ALA A 4 -2.69 39.53 32.39
CA ALA A 4 -3.42 40.11 31.25
C ALA A 4 -2.76 41.21 30.37
N GLY A 5 -2.62 40.91 29.07
CA GLY A 5 -2.42 41.89 28.00
C GLY A 5 -3.35 41.60 26.82
N VAL A 6 -4.35 42.48 26.63
CA VAL A 6 -5.38 42.46 25.60
C VAL A 6 -4.89 43.21 24.35
N ILE A 7 -5.12 42.58 23.20
CA ILE A 7 -5.45 43.10 21.85
C ILE A 7 -5.22 44.62 21.61
N ALA A 8 -4.41 44.93 20.60
CA ALA A 8 -4.51 46.18 19.83
C ALA A 8 -4.49 45.86 18.32
N ILE A 9 -5.49 46.39 17.61
CA ILE A 9 -5.72 46.27 16.16
C ILE A 9 -5.22 47.56 15.49
N SER A 10 -4.65 47.40 14.27
CA SER A 10 -4.54 48.38 13.15
C SER A 10 -3.12 48.90 12.85
N PRO A 11 -2.82 49.40 11.62
CA PRO A 11 -3.53 49.25 10.34
C PRO A 11 -2.62 48.82 9.15
N ILE A 12 -3.30 48.42 8.08
CA ILE A 12 -2.81 48.11 6.74
C ILE A 12 -1.97 49.26 6.16
N CYS A 13 -0.72 48.99 5.79
CA CYS A 13 0.08 49.86 4.94
C CYS A 13 -0.07 49.39 3.49
N ARG A 14 -0.76 50.20 2.66
CA ARG A 14 -0.79 50.07 1.20
C ARG A 14 0.47 50.75 0.65
N GLU A 15 1.40 49.97 0.15
CA GLU A 15 2.36 50.45 -0.86
C GLU A 15 2.22 49.60 -2.12
N SER A 16 1.82 50.27 -3.20
CA SER A 16 1.71 49.71 -4.56
C SER A 16 3.11 49.36 -5.07
N MET A 17 3.44 48.08 -5.08
CA MET A 17 4.42 47.54 -6.02
C MET A 17 3.69 47.16 -7.32
N VAL A 18 3.93 47.94 -8.36
CA VAL A 18 3.56 47.61 -9.74
C VAL A 18 4.47 46.48 -10.20
N ILE A 19 3.93 45.26 -10.23
CA ILE A 19 4.58 44.09 -10.84
C ILE A 19 4.30 44.16 -12.36
N PRO A 20 5.30 43.95 -13.24
CA PRO A 20 5.09 44.00 -14.68
C PRO A 20 4.06 42.96 -15.12
N SER A 21 3.07 43.39 -15.89
CA SER A 21 1.99 42.58 -16.44
C SER A 21 2.47 41.72 -17.61
N HIS A 22 3.23 40.68 -17.32
CA HIS A 22 3.40 39.53 -18.21
C HIS A 22 3.34 38.27 -17.33
N PHE A 23 2.49 37.30 -17.72
CA PHE A 23 2.06 36.10 -16.98
C PHE A 23 0.83 36.24 -16.06
N LEU A 24 -0.28 36.77 -16.57
CA LEU A 24 -1.61 36.32 -16.12
C LEU A 24 -2.05 35.17 -17.03
N HIS A 25 -1.55 33.96 -16.78
CA HIS A 25 -2.31 32.77 -17.16
C HIS A 25 -3.44 32.65 -16.14
N SER A 26 -4.69 32.51 -16.59
CA SER A 26 -5.80 32.19 -15.71
C SER A 26 -5.44 30.93 -14.91
N GLN A 27 -5.29 31.06 -13.59
CA GLN A 27 -5.23 29.89 -12.72
C GLN A 27 -6.65 29.34 -12.62
N GLU A 28 -7.08 28.57 -13.61
CA GLU A 28 -8.39 27.94 -13.63
C GLU A 28 -8.45 26.92 -12.48
N SER A 29 -9.28 27.23 -11.49
CA SER A 29 -9.57 26.30 -10.40
C SER A 29 -10.57 25.27 -10.90
N ILE A 30 -10.22 23.99 -10.82
CA ILE A 30 -11.10 22.87 -11.16
C ILE A 30 -11.71 22.27 -9.89
N LEU A 31 -12.88 21.68 -10.02
CA LEU A 31 -13.55 20.93 -8.97
C LEU A 31 -13.30 19.43 -9.17
N ILE A 32 -12.57 18.80 -8.26
CA ILE A 32 -12.35 17.35 -8.25
C ILE A 32 -13.19 16.69 -7.15
N TYR A 33 -13.46 15.39 -7.28
CA TYR A 33 -14.15 14.59 -6.26
C TYR A 33 -13.21 13.53 -5.69
N VAL A 34 -12.87 13.64 -4.41
CA VAL A 34 -12.03 12.64 -3.72
C VAL A 34 -12.92 11.55 -3.14
N ALA A 35 -12.82 10.34 -3.69
CA ALA A 35 -13.56 9.16 -3.26
C ALA A 35 -12.74 8.30 -2.28
N MET A 36 -13.35 7.87 -1.18
CA MET A 36 -12.71 7.04 -0.15
C MET A 36 -13.76 6.21 0.57
N SER A 37 -13.69 4.88 0.48
CA SER A 37 -14.54 3.93 1.23
C SER A 37 -16.02 4.32 1.30
N GLY A 38 -16.64 4.58 0.15
CA GLY A 38 -18.06 4.94 0.04
C GLY A 38 -18.40 6.40 0.37
N SER A 39 -17.43 7.24 0.71
CA SER A 39 -17.58 8.69 0.84
C SER A 39 -16.97 9.41 -0.35
N MET A 40 -17.64 10.45 -0.85
CA MET A 40 -17.11 11.36 -1.87
C MET A 40 -17.09 12.78 -1.31
N VAL A 41 -15.97 13.47 -1.48
CA VAL A 41 -15.84 14.87 -1.05
C VAL A 41 -15.36 15.75 -2.19
N PRO A 42 -16.10 16.82 -2.53
CA PRO A 42 -15.65 17.80 -3.51
C PRO A 42 -14.48 18.62 -2.95
N MET A 43 -13.48 18.89 -3.78
CA MET A 43 -12.31 19.71 -3.46
C MET A 43 -11.95 20.59 -4.66
N ARG A 44 -11.68 21.88 -4.43
CA ARG A 44 -11.15 22.77 -5.46
C ARG A 44 -9.63 22.75 -5.43
N VAL A 45 -9.02 22.54 -6.59
CA VAL A 45 -7.57 22.54 -6.82
C VAL A 45 -7.26 23.36 -8.08
N LEU A 46 -6.02 23.77 -8.27
CA LEU A 46 -5.56 24.40 -9.52
C LEU A 46 -5.11 23.33 -10.50
N GLU A 47 -5.36 23.49 -11.79
CA GLU A 47 -4.86 22.54 -12.83
C GLU A 47 -3.34 22.35 -12.81
N TYR A 48 -2.63 23.36 -12.30
CA TYR A 48 -1.17 23.41 -12.18
C TYR A 48 -0.67 23.06 -10.77
N ASP A 49 -1.55 22.54 -9.91
CA ASP A 49 -1.12 21.93 -8.65
C ASP A 49 -0.33 20.66 -8.95
N SER A 50 0.76 20.46 -8.21
CA SER A 50 1.48 19.19 -8.23
C SER A 50 0.67 18.12 -7.50
N ILE A 51 0.95 16.85 -7.80
CA ILE A 51 0.32 15.75 -7.08
C ILE A 51 0.55 15.88 -5.56
N ASP A 52 1.75 16.28 -5.14
CA ASP A 52 2.06 16.49 -3.73
C ASP A 52 1.27 17.62 -3.08
N SER A 53 1.04 18.75 -3.78
CA SER A 53 0.24 19.84 -3.22
C SER A 53 -1.23 19.42 -3.05
N VAL A 54 -1.78 18.64 -3.99
CA VAL A 54 -3.13 18.06 -3.86
C VAL A 54 -3.21 17.07 -2.70
N LYS A 55 -2.22 16.18 -2.54
CA LYS A 55 -2.16 15.27 -1.39
C LYS A 55 -2.07 16.03 -0.06
N LEU A 56 -1.33 17.14 -0.01
CA LEU A 56 -1.24 18.01 1.16
C LEU A 56 -2.56 18.72 1.47
N GLN A 57 -3.29 19.12 0.44
CA GLN A 57 -4.62 19.69 0.61
C GLN A 57 -5.62 18.65 1.14
N ILE A 58 -5.59 17.44 0.59
CA ILE A 58 -6.36 16.30 1.11
C ILE A 58 -6.00 16.02 2.56
N GLN A 59 -4.71 16.05 2.92
CA GLN A 59 -4.25 15.92 4.31
C GLN A 59 -4.89 16.99 5.19
N THR A 60 -4.89 18.25 4.76
CA THR A 60 -5.44 19.35 5.55
C THR A 60 -6.94 19.20 5.76
N CYS A 61 -7.68 18.74 4.75
CA CYS A 61 -9.13 18.53 4.84
C CYS A 61 -9.53 17.26 5.61
N LYS A 62 -8.74 16.19 5.50
CA LYS A 62 -9.12 14.84 5.93
C LYS A 62 -8.22 14.24 7.01
N GLY A 63 -7.10 14.88 7.33
CA GLY A 63 -6.17 14.52 8.40
C GLY A 63 -5.18 13.39 8.10
N PHE A 64 -5.08 12.91 6.86
CA PHE A 64 -4.20 11.79 6.48
C PHE A 64 -2.83 12.27 6.01
N VAL A 65 -1.73 11.69 6.48
CA VAL A 65 -0.37 12.12 6.10
C VAL A 65 -0.13 11.95 4.59
N VAL A 66 0.40 12.98 3.90
CA VAL A 66 0.65 13.03 2.44
C VAL A 66 1.31 11.77 1.88
N LYS A 67 2.38 11.29 2.54
CA LYS A 67 3.19 10.15 2.08
C LYS A 67 2.40 8.83 2.02
N ASN A 68 1.23 8.76 2.66
CA ASN A 68 0.39 7.57 2.73
C ASN A 68 -0.84 7.63 1.82
N GLN A 69 -0.93 8.68 0.98
CA GLN A 69 -2.04 8.87 0.06
C GLN A 69 -1.65 8.35 -1.33
N LYS A 70 -2.36 7.32 -1.80
CA LYS A 70 -2.31 6.87 -3.18
C LYS A 70 -3.55 7.39 -3.90
N LEU A 71 -3.33 8.26 -4.89
CA LEU A 71 -4.40 8.87 -5.68
C LEU A 71 -4.48 8.16 -7.03
N VAL A 72 -5.68 7.77 -7.43
CA VAL A 72 -5.95 7.11 -8.70
C VAL A 72 -7.03 7.87 -9.46
N CYS A 73 -6.79 8.21 -10.72
CA CYS A 73 -7.77 8.87 -11.60
C CYS A 73 -7.84 8.12 -12.93
N GLY A 74 -9.07 7.83 -13.39
CA GLY A 74 -9.27 7.17 -14.69
C GLY A 74 -8.57 5.82 -14.82
N GLY A 75 -8.36 5.12 -13.69
CA GLY A 75 -7.59 3.88 -13.67
C GLY A 75 -6.07 4.05 -13.71
N ARG A 76 -5.52 5.26 -13.74
CA ARG A 76 -4.07 5.50 -13.61
C ARG A 76 -3.72 6.02 -12.23
N GLU A 77 -2.64 5.51 -11.65
CA GLU A 77 -2.11 6.08 -10.43
C GLU A 77 -1.36 7.40 -10.68
N LEU A 78 -1.63 8.39 -9.85
CA LEU A 78 -0.93 9.67 -9.79
C LEU A 78 0.35 9.48 -8.96
N ALA A 79 1.31 8.74 -9.52
CA ALA A 79 2.47 8.24 -8.79
C ALA A 79 3.60 9.28 -8.64
N ARG A 80 3.71 10.22 -9.59
CA ARG A 80 4.81 11.21 -9.62
C ARG A 80 4.43 12.49 -8.87
N SER A 81 4.96 12.62 -7.66
CA SER A 81 4.80 13.76 -6.75
C SER A 81 4.96 15.15 -7.39
N ASN A 82 5.95 15.32 -8.27
CA ASN A 82 6.26 16.61 -8.91
C ASN A 82 5.50 16.89 -10.22
N SER A 83 4.77 15.90 -10.76
CA SER A 83 3.97 16.10 -11.96
C SER A 83 2.70 16.89 -11.64
N LEU A 84 2.15 17.60 -12.63
CA LEU A 84 0.94 18.38 -12.45
C LEU A 84 -0.29 17.47 -12.58
N ILE A 85 -1.38 17.79 -11.88
CA ILE A 85 -2.62 17.01 -12.01
C ILE A 85 -3.15 17.00 -13.45
N LYS A 86 -3.02 18.12 -14.18
CA LYS A 86 -3.43 18.20 -15.58
C LYS A 86 -2.63 17.27 -16.50
N ASP A 87 -1.38 16.96 -16.16
CA ASP A 87 -0.54 16.06 -16.97
C ASP A 87 -1.07 14.62 -16.90
N TYR A 88 -1.76 14.26 -15.81
CA TYR A 88 -2.49 13.00 -15.67
C TYR A 88 -3.88 13.04 -16.35
N GLY A 89 -4.23 14.14 -17.03
CA GLY A 89 -5.56 14.33 -17.62
C GLY A 89 -6.67 14.60 -16.60
N VAL A 90 -6.32 15.05 -15.38
CA VAL A 90 -7.31 15.46 -14.37
C VAL A 90 -7.83 16.85 -14.71
N GLY A 91 -9.14 16.94 -14.95
CA GLY A 91 -9.89 18.17 -15.18
C GLY A 91 -11.12 18.31 -14.28
N ASP A 92 -11.97 19.28 -14.59
CA ASP A 92 -13.18 19.58 -13.82
C ASP A 92 -14.15 18.38 -13.82
N GLY A 93 -14.60 18.01 -12.62
CA GLY A 93 -15.52 16.91 -12.39
C GLY A 93 -14.88 15.52 -12.25
N ASN A 94 -13.56 15.36 -12.42
CA ASN A 94 -12.92 14.06 -12.28
C ASN A 94 -12.98 13.51 -10.85
N ILE A 95 -13.05 12.18 -10.75
CA ILE A 95 -13.04 11.44 -9.49
C ILE A 95 -11.64 10.90 -9.23
N LEU A 96 -11.04 11.31 -8.11
CA LEU A 96 -9.79 10.78 -7.60
C LEU A 96 -10.10 9.78 -6.48
N HIS A 97 -9.77 8.52 -6.69
CA HIS A 97 -9.87 7.50 -5.66
C HIS A 97 -8.66 7.63 -4.73
N LEU A 98 -8.93 7.97 -3.47
CA LEU A 98 -7.94 7.99 -2.40
C LEU A 98 -7.88 6.61 -1.76
N VAL A 99 -6.72 5.98 -1.89
CA VAL A 99 -6.35 4.73 -1.23
C VAL A 99 -5.36 5.04 -0.12
N LEU A 100 -5.69 4.58 1.09
CA LEU A 100 -4.94 4.81 2.32
C LEU A 100 -4.23 3.55 2.79
N LYS A 101 -3.36 3.67 3.80
CA LYS A 101 -2.67 2.58 4.50
C LYS A 101 -3.37 2.18 5.81
N LEU A 102 -3.27 0.90 6.22
CA LEU A 102 -3.62 0.23 7.48
C LEU A 102 -2.70 0.63 8.61
N SER A 103 -1.40 0.83 8.35
CA SER A 103 -0.46 1.35 9.35
C SER A 103 -0.99 2.65 9.96
N ASP A 104 -1.79 3.37 9.17
CA ASP A 104 -2.45 4.60 9.57
C ASP A 104 -3.78 4.35 10.25
N LEU A 105 -4.49 3.28 9.93
CA LEU A 105 -5.86 3.03 10.40
C LEU A 105 -5.90 1.95 11.48
N GLN A 106 -6.17 2.37 12.71
CA GLN A 106 -6.48 1.47 13.81
C GLN A 106 -7.94 1.02 13.74
N VAL A 107 -8.18 -0.29 13.80
CA VAL A 107 -9.54 -0.81 14.00
C VAL A 107 -9.92 -0.55 15.45
N ILE A 108 -11.08 0.09 15.66
CA ILE A 108 -11.63 0.39 16.97
C ILE A 108 -13.02 -0.23 17.08
N ASN A 109 -13.18 -1.15 18.02
CA ASN A 109 -14.45 -1.69 18.44
C ASN A 109 -14.99 -0.87 19.61
N VAL A 110 -16.06 -0.12 19.37
CA VAL A 110 -16.72 0.69 20.37
C VAL A 110 -17.94 -0.06 20.87
N LYS A 111 -17.95 -0.41 22.15
CA LYS A 111 -19.15 -0.88 22.85
C LYS A 111 -19.75 0.26 23.65
N THR A 112 -21.02 0.56 23.40
CA THR A 112 -21.71 1.61 24.12
C THR A 112 -22.42 1.06 25.37
N ALA A 113 -22.74 1.94 26.32
CA ALA A 113 -23.49 1.57 27.52
C ALA A 113 -24.89 0.98 27.23
N SER A 114 -25.45 1.21 26.04
CA SER A 114 -26.69 0.57 25.56
C SER A 114 -26.48 -0.86 25.02
N GLY A 115 -25.25 -1.38 25.04
CA GLY A 115 -24.90 -2.72 24.54
C GLY A 115 -24.63 -2.79 23.03
N GLU A 116 -24.81 -1.69 22.30
CA GLU A 116 -24.53 -1.64 20.86
C GLU A 116 -23.02 -1.60 20.61
N GLU A 117 -22.59 -2.37 19.61
CA GLU A 117 -21.19 -2.47 19.18
C GLU A 117 -21.01 -1.87 17.79
N PHE A 118 -20.00 -1.01 17.65
CA PHE A 118 -19.65 -0.35 16.40
C PHE A 118 -18.18 -0.57 16.10
N THR A 119 -17.88 -1.03 14.90
CA THR A 119 -16.50 -1.06 14.40
C THR A 119 -16.23 0.19 13.56
N PHE A 120 -15.12 0.85 13.84
CA PHE A 120 -14.61 1.99 13.08
C PHE A 120 -13.16 1.73 12.67
N ASN A 121 -12.80 2.19 11.47
CA ASN A 121 -11.40 2.33 11.08
C ASN A 121 -11.01 3.78 11.30
N VAL A 122 -10.11 4.03 12.24
CA VAL A 122 -9.75 5.39 12.69
C VAL A 122 -8.27 5.60 12.51
N ASP A 123 -7.92 6.74 11.91
CA ASP A 123 -6.52 7.12 11.76
C ASP A 123 -5.82 7.27 13.13
N ARG A 124 -4.62 6.69 13.29
CA ARG A 124 -3.83 6.67 14.53
C ARG A 124 -3.44 8.06 15.02
N SER A 125 -3.32 9.02 14.11
CA SER A 125 -3.09 10.44 14.41
C SER A 125 -4.35 11.19 14.85
N ARG A 126 -5.53 10.55 14.84
CA ARG A 126 -6.76 11.15 15.37
C ARG A 126 -6.80 11.06 16.89
N ASP A 127 -7.57 11.97 17.46
CA ASP A 127 -7.79 12.07 18.89
C ASP A 127 -9.06 11.29 19.30
N VAL A 128 -9.20 11.01 20.60
CA VAL A 128 -10.40 10.36 21.14
C VAL A 128 -11.66 11.18 20.89
N GLY A 129 -11.54 12.51 20.85
CA GLY A 129 -12.62 13.42 20.48
C GLY A 129 -13.19 13.16 19.08
N TYR A 130 -12.36 12.81 18.10
CA TYR A 130 -12.77 12.43 16.76
C TYR A 130 -13.65 11.18 16.78
N VAL A 131 -13.26 10.16 17.57
CA VAL A 131 -14.03 8.91 17.70
C VAL A 131 -15.41 9.18 18.30
N LYS A 132 -15.49 10.01 19.35
CA LYS A 132 -16.77 10.46 19.93
C LYS A 132 -17.69 11.10 18.89
N ARG A 133 -17.15 12.00 18.07
CA ARG A 133 -17.90 12.65 16.98
C ARG A 133 -18.40 11.64 15.93
N GLN A 134 -17.61 10.61 15.59
CA GLN A 134 -18.04 9.55 14.66
C GLN A 134 -19.18 8.70 15.23
N ILE A 135 -19.11 8.35 16.51
CA ILE A 135 -20.18 7.62 17.21
C ILE A 135 -21.47 8.46 17.23
N ALA A 136 -21.37 9.75 17.54
CA ALA A 136 -22.51 10.66 17.55
C ALA A 136 -23.20 10.77 16.18
N LYS A 137 -22.40 10.87 15.10
CA LYS A 137 -22.92 10.87 13.72
C LYS A 137 -23.65 9.58 13.36
N LYS A 138 -23.10 8.40 13.71
CA LYS A 138 -23.74 7.10 13.44
C LYS A 138 -25.04 6.89 14.21
N LYS A 139 -25.16 7.47 15.41
CA LYS A 139 -26.37 7.37 16.26
C LYS A 139 -27.48 8.37 15.88
N GLY A 140 -27.25 9.28 14.92
CA GLY A 140 -28.25 10.23 14.45
C GLY A 140 -28.76 11.21 15.51
N ALA A 141 -28.07 11.34 16.64
CA ALA A 141 -28.50 12.16 17.77
C ALA A 141 -27.51 13.31 18.00
N LEU A 142 -28.04 14.53 18.16
CA LEU A 142 -27.34 15.72 18.68
C LEU A 142 -26.99 15.51 20.17
N VAL A 143 -26.18 14.50 20.47
CA VAL A 143 -25.61 14.30 21.79
C VAL A 143 -24.32 15.09 21.86
N ASP A 144 -24.24 16.00 22.83
CA ASP A 144 -23.05 16.82 23.07
C ASP A 144 -21.84 15.92 23.34
N SER A 145 -20.78 16.06 22.53
CA SER A 145 -19.57 15.20 22.60
C SER A 145 -18.90 15.26 23.97
N ASP A 146 -19.15 16.34 24.70
CA ASP A 146 -18.58 16.65 26.02
C ASP A 146 -19.20 15.82 27.15
N GLU A 147 -20.36 15.18 26.93
CA GLU A 147 -21.04 14.35 27.94
C GLU A 147 -20.66 12.85 27.86
N GLN A 148 -19.78 12.47 26.93
CA GLN A 148 -19.36 11.08 26.73
C GLN A 148 -18.02 10.81 27.45
N GLU A 149 -17.97 9.74 28.24
CA GLU A 149 -16.71 9.17 28.74
C GLU A 149 -16.31 7.98 27.87
N VAL A 150 -15.08 7.99 27.37
CA VAL A 150 -14.48 6.88 26.62
C VAL A 150 -13.49 6.18 27.55
N LEU A 151 -13.63 4.87 27.67
CA LEU A 151 -12.73 4.02 28.45
C LEU A 151 -12.04 3.00 27.56
N CYS A 152 -10.77 2.71 27.86
CA CYS A 152 -10.01 1.61 27.27
C CYS A 152 -9.40 0.78 28.40
N ASN A 153 -9.64 -0.53 28.42
CA ASN A 153 -9.19 -1.43 29.50
C ASN A 153 -9.55 -0.96 30.92
N GLY A 154 -10.67 -0.23 31.07
CA GLY A 154 -11.13 0.34 32.34
C GLY A 154 -10.54 1.71 32.70
N GLU A 155 -9.56 2.23 31.93
CA GLU A 155 -8.99 3.57 32.12
C GLU A 155 -9.74 4.63 31.31
N ARG A 156 -9.98 5.81 31.90
CA ARG A 156 -10.59 6.95 31.22
C ARG A 156 -9.59 7.60 30.25
N LEU A 157 -10.02 7.87 29.02
CA LEU A 157 -9.23 8.56 28.02
C LEU A 157 -9.63 10.03 27.88
N GLU A 158 -8.64 10.90 27.70
CA GLU A 158 -8.84 12.33 27.41
C GLU A 158 -9.06 12.57 25.92
N ASP A 159 -9.85 13.59 25.58
CA ASP A 159 -10.26 13.87 24.20
C ASP A 159 -9.11 14.19 23.27
N GLN A 160 -8.04 14.80 23.79
CA GLN A 160 -6.83 15.16 23.07
C GLN A 160 -5.84 14.00 22.94
N ARG A 161 -6.07 12.90 23.67
CA ARG A 161 -5.21 11.71 23.59
C ARG A 161 -5.37 11.10 22.22
N LEU A 162 -4.24 10.84 21.57
CA LEU A 162 -4.23 10.30 20.22
C LEU A 162 -4.43 8.79 20.25
N ILE A 163 -5.02 8.24 19.18
CA ILE A 163 -5.27 6.80 19.06
C ILE A 163 -3.96 6.00 19.08
N HIS A 164 -2.88 6.55 18.52
CA HIS A 164 -1.55 5.93 18.59
C HIS A 164 -1.05 5.74 20.03
N ASP A 165 -1.35 6.65 20.96
CA ASP A 165 -0.90 6.61 22.37
C ASP A 165 -1.69 5.62 23.24
N ILE A 166 -2.77 5.06 22.71
CA ILE A 166 -3.60 4.07 23.40
C ILE A 166 -3.06 2.66 23.15
N CYS A 167 -2.37 2.44 22.02
CA CYS A 167 -1.79 1.16 21.62
C CYS A 167 -0.35 1.05 22.13
N LYS A 168 -0.09 0.19 23.12
CA LYS A 168 1.28 -0.03 23.64
C LYS A 168 2.05 -1.15 22.91
N ASN A 169 1.37 -2.02 22.16
CA ASN A 169 1.98 -3.14 21.42
C ASN A 169 1.05 -3.55 20.27
N ASN A 170 1.29 -3.13 19.02
CA ASN A 170 0.76 -3.67 17.73
C ASN A 170 -0.65 -4.33 17.68
N ASP A 171 -1.56 -4.01 18.60
CA ASP A 171 -2.86 -4.66 18.72
C ASP A 171 -3.68 -4.27 17.50
N ALA A 172 -4.19 -5.27 16.79
CA ALA A 172 -4.96 -5.05 15.57
C ALA A 172 -6.30 -4.35 15.84
N VAL A 173 -6.82 -4.42 17.07
CA VAL A 173 -8.15 -3.92 17.44
C VAL A 173 -8.12 -3.28 18.84
N ILE A 174 -8.59 -2.03 18.96
CA ILE A 174 -8.78 -1.35 20.25
C ILE A 174 -10.24 -1.47 20.67
N HIS A 175 -10.50 -1.96 21.87
CA HIS A 175 -11.83 -1.98 22.46
C HIS A 175 -12.07 -0.73 23.31
N LEU A 176 -12.96 0.14 22.86
CA LEU A 176 -13.39 1.33 23.60
C LEU A 176 -14.79 1.13 24.17
N PHE A 177 -15.01 1.56 25.40
CA PHE A 177 -16.32 1.60 26.03
C PHE A 177 -16.80 3.03 26.18
N VAL A 178 -18.02 3.34 25.74
CA VAL A 178 -18.58 4.71 25.80
C VAL A 178 -19.82 4.76 26.68
N ARG A 179 -19.79 5.63 27.69
CA ARG A 179 -20.91 5.88 28.63
C ARG A 179 -21.17 7.37 28.81
N LYS A 180 -22.35 7.73 29.33
CA LYS A 180 -22.67 9.11 29.72
C LYS A 180 -22.05 9.45 31.08
N SER A 181 -21.44 10.64 31.19
CA SER A 181 -20.94 11.17 32.47
C SER A 181 -22.09 11.38 33.47
N ALA A 182 -21.92 10.92 34.71
CA ALA A 182 -22.88 11.21 35.77
C ALA A 182 -22.76 12.69 36.20
N LYS A 183 -23.83 13.47 36.07
CA LYS A 183 -23.86 14.85 36.58
C LYS A 183 -24.06 14.83 38.09
N ILE A 184 -22.99 15.04 38.84
CA ILE A 184 -23.04 15.16 40.30
C ILE A 184 -23.36 16.61 40.66
N ARG A 185 -24.48 16.85 41.36
CA ARG A 185 -24.77 18.15 41.98
C ARG A 185 -24.49 18.05 43.48
N ALA A 186 -23.56 18.88 43.95
CA ALA A 186 -23.30 19.08 45.38
C ALA A 186 -24.13 20.27 45.89
N ARG A 187 -24.89 20.09 46.97
CA ARG A 187 -25.49 21.18 47.74
C ARG A 187 -24.76 21.29 49.09
N PRO A 188 -24.33 22.50 49.51
CA PRO A 188 -23.73 22.66 50.82
C PRO A 188 -24.82 22.58 51.90
N VAL A 189 -24.60 21.72 52.91
CA VAL A 189 -25.42 21.66 54.12
C VAL A 189 -24.47 21.71 55.32
N GLU A 190 -24.35 22.91 55.90
CA GLU A 190 -23.41 23.22 56.99
C GLU A 190 -21.95 22.82 56.68
N LYS A 191 -21.28 22.03 57.54
CA LYS A 191 -19.85 21.64 57.38
C LYS A 191 -19.63 20.42 56.47
N ASN A 192 -20.68 19.87 55.83
CA ASN A 192 -20.59 18.71 54.94
C ASN A 192 -21.24 18.98 53.56
N PHE A 193 -20.88 18.16 52.56
CA PHE A 193 -21.46 18.19 51.20
C PHE A 193 -22.39 16.99 50.99
N GLU A 194 -23.62 17.24 50.53
CA GLU A 194 -24.54 16.19 50.07
C GLU A 194 -24.38 16.02 48.54
N LEU A 195 -23.99 14.82 48.11
CA LEU A 195 -23.77 14.46 46.70
C LEU A 195 -24.99 13.72 46.17
N SER A 196 -25.69 14.29 45.19
CA SER A 196 -26.79 13.61 44.49
C SER A 196 -26.36 13.18 43.09
N ILE A 197 -26.56 11.90 42.76
CA ILE A 197 -26.29 11.31 41.44
C ILE A 197 -27.63 11.15 40.71
N VAL A 198 -27.81 11.85 39.60
CA VAL A 198 -29.00 11.68 38.76
C VAL A 198 -28.71 10.60 37.71
N ALA A 199 -29.33 9.43 37.85
CA ALA A 199 -29.28 8.38 36.82
C ALA A 199 -30.15 8.79 35.60
N PRO A 200 -29.72 8.53 34.36
CA PRO A 200 -30.57 8.74 33.19
C PRO A 200 -31.75 7.77 33.23
N GLN A 201 -32.97 8.30 33.13
CA GLN A 201 -34.21 7.52 33.08
C GLN A 201 -34.20 6.60 31.84
N LEU A 202 -34.30 5.29 32.06
CA LEU A 202 -34.59 4.29 31.03
C LEU A 202 -36.09 4.39 30.70
N ASN A 203 -36.40 4.67 29.43
CA ASN A 203 -37.78 4.64 28.93
C ASN A 203 -38.22 3.18 28.75
N ASP A 204 -38.77 2.57 29.79
CA ASP A 204 -39.56 1.35 29.68
C ASP A 204 -41.00 1.73 29.33
N LYS A 205 -41.42 1.50 28.08
CA LYS A 205 -42.83 1.35 27.73
C LYS A 205 -43.15 -0.14 27.63
N VAL A 206 -43.59 -0.68 28.76
CA VAL A 206 -44.34 -1.94 28.84
C VAL A 206 -45.69 -1.72 28.18
N THR A 207 -46.02 -2.54 27.17
CA THR A 207 -47.42 -2.79 26.80
C THR A 207 -47.62 -4.29 26.80
N GLU A 208 -48.29 -4.79 27.83
CA GLU A 208 -48.82 -6.15 27.85
C GLU A 208 -49.91 -6.28 26.80
N ASN A 209 -49.88 -7.37 26.02
CA ASN A 209 -51.09 -8.09 25.64
C ASN A 209 -50.74 -9.57 25.43
N ARG A 210 -51.39 -10.41 26.24
CA ARG A 210 -51.35 -11.87 26.21
C ARG A 210 -52.17 -12.39 25.03
N SER A 211 -51.65 -13.37 24.30
CA SER A 211 -52.33 -14.66 24.04
C SER A 211 -51.55 -15.50 23.01
N GLY A 212 -51.44 -16.81 23.29
CA GLY A 212 -51.08 -17.82 22.28
C GLY A 212 -49.76 -18.54 22.53
N ASN A 213 -49.84 -19.65 23.29
CA ASN A 213 -48.79 -20.67 23.36
C ASN A 213 -48.61 -21.35 21.99
N GLU A 214 -47.40 -21.39 21.46
CA GLU A 214 -46.91 -22.56 20.74
C GLU A 214 -45.44 -22.78 21.11
N VAL A 215 -45.20 -23.96 21.67
CA VAL A 215 -43.91 -24.44 22.12
C VAL A 215 -43.25 -25.07 20.90
N ASP A 216 -42.18 -24.47 20.38
CA ASP A 216 -41.25 -25.19 19.51
C ASP A 216 -39.85 -25.12 20.11
N ASN A 217 -39.52 -26.18 20.85
CA ASN A 217 -38.17 -26.47 21.32
C ASN A 217 -37.28 -26.67 20.10
N LYS A 218 -36.47 -25.66 19.74
CA LYS A 218 -35.21 -25.92 19.03
C LYS A 218 -34.04 -25.54 19.91
N LEU A 219 -33.43 -26.61 20.41
CA LEU A 219 -32.14 -26.66 21.05
C LEU A 219 -31.15 -25.70 20.41
N LEU A 220 -30.34 -25.06 21.28
CA LEU A 220 -29.04 -24.52 20.93
C LEU A 220 -28.18 -25.66 20.34
N VAL A 221 -28.25 -25.81 19.02
CA VAL A 221 -27.28 -26.61 18.27
C VAL A 221 -25.98 -25.80 18.27
N PRO A 222 -24.85 -26.34 18.75
CA PRO A 222 -23.55 -25.76 18.45
C PRO A 222 -23.47 -25.62 16.94
N ARG A 223 -23.23 -24.42 16.40
CA ARG A 223 -23.00 -24.25 14.96
C ARG A 223 -21.90 -25.24 14.57
N GLU A 224 -22.29 -26.30 13.87
CA GLU A 224 -21.35 -27.15 13.13
C GLU A 224 -20.54 -26.24 12.20
N PRO A 225 -19.23 -26.50 12.04
CA PRO A 225 -18.41 -25.73 11.11
C PRO A 225 -19.04 -25.84 9.71
N PRO A 226 -19.13 -24.74 8.93
CA PRO A 226 -19.70 -24.83 7.61
C PRO A 226 -18.88 -25.81 6.77
N ASP A 227 -19.55 -26.85 6.29
CA ASP A 227 -19.10 -27.79 5.26
C ASP A 227 -18.48 -27.04 4.08
N ARG A 228 -17.16 -26.94 4.07
CA ARG A 228 -16.25 -26.93 2.90
C ARG A 228 -14.83 -26.75 3.44
N ALA A 229 -14.03 -27.81 3.32
CA ALA A 229 -12.59 -27.72 3.57
C ALA A 229 -12.00 -26.54 2.79
N SER A 230 -11.21 -25.71 3.47
CA SER A 230 -10.41 -24.68 2.81
C SER A 230 -9.50 -25.37 1.81
N ILE A 231 -9.52 -24.94 0.56
CA ILE A 231 -8.59 -25.46 -0.46
C ILE A 231 -7.46 -24.46 -0.57
N LEU A 232 -6.22 -24.92 -0.43
CA LEU A 232 -5.02 -24.14 -0.73
C LEU A 232 -4.03 -25.03 -1.47
N GLU A 233 -3.93 -24.84 -2.78
CA GLU A 233 -3.11 -25.68 -3.65
C GLU A 233 -2.13 -24.82 -4.46
N PRO A 234 -0.82 -25.16 -4.50
CA PRO A 234 0.12 -24.48 -5.39
C PRO A 234 -0.22 -24.82 -6.84
N ILE A 235 -0.14 -23.82 -7.73
CA ILE A 235 -0.32 -24.05 -9.17
C ILE A 235 1.05 -24.41 -9.76
N ILE A 236 1.22 -25.69 -10.08
CA ILE A 236 2.44 -26.23 -10.68
C ILE A 236 2.17 -26.48 -12.17
N VAL A 237 2.67 -25.60 -13.03
CA VAL A 237 2.44 -25.69 -14.49
C VAL A 237 3.37 -26.73 -15.14
N ASN A 238 4.59 -26.88 -14.63
CA ASN A 238 5.56 -27.86 -15.10
C ASN A 238 5.77 -28.96 -14.06
N PRO A 239 5.42 -30.23 -14.35
CA PRO A 239 5.57 -31.35 -13.42
C PRO A 239 7.00 -31.62 -12.94
N LYS A 240 8.02 -31.05 -13.60
CA LYS A 240 9.43 -31.15 -13.20
C LYS A 240 9.81 -30.18 -12.08
N ILE A 241 8.93 -29.27 -11.69
CA ILE A 241 9.20 -28.33 -10.60
C ILE A 241 9.15 -29.08 -9.27
N GLU A 242 10.27 -29.07 -8.55
CA GLU A 242 10.32 -29.44 -7.15
C GLU A 242 9.95 -28.21 -6.31
N VAL A 243 8.91 -28.34 -5.47
CA VAL A 243 8.48 -27.24 -4.60
C VAL A 243 9.50 -27.10 -3.46
N PRO A 244 10.15 -25.93 -3.30
CA PRO A 244 11.13 -25.72 -2.24
C PRO A 244 10.48 -25.88 -0.85
N LEU A 245 11.22 -26.43 0.12
CA LEU A 245 10.74 -26.63 1.50
C LEU A 245 10.12 -25.37 2.10
N VAL A 246 10.76 -24.20 1.90
CA VAL A 246 10.24 -22.92 2.40
C VAL A 246 8.85 -22.57 1.85
N ILE A 247 8.53 -22.99 0.61
CA ILE A 247 7.22 -22.80 0.00
C ILE A 247 6.23 -23.83 0.52
N SER A 248 6.66 -25.08 0.69
CA SER A 248 5.83 -26.13 1.33
C SER A 248 5.44 -25.74 2.75
N ASP A 249 6.38 -25.24 3.55
CA ASP A 249 6.15 -24.78 4.92
C ASP A 249 5.21 -23.57 4.97
N LEU A 250 5.36 -22.63 4.03
CA LEU A 250 4.45 -21.50 3.85
C LEU A 250 3.01 -21.99 3.61
N ILE A 251 2.81 -22.85 2.61
CA ILE A 251 1.48 -23.38 2.27
C ILE A 251 0.89 -24.16 3.45
N GLY A 252 1.67 -25.03 4.09
CA GLY A 252 1.24 -25.81 5.24
C GLY A 252 0.79 -24.92 6.40
N SER A 253 1.60 -23.93 6.78
CA SER A 253 1.26 -23.00 7.87
C SER A 253 0.01 -22.17 7.56
N THR A 254 -0.14 -21.73 6.31
CA THR A 254 -1.34 -21.00 5.86
C THR A 254 -2.58 -21.89 5.93
N LEU A 255 -2.50 -23.13 5.46
CA LEU A 255 -3.63 -24.07 5.48
C LEU A 255 -4.04 -24.42 6.91
N GLU A 256 -3.08 -24.67 7.81
CA GLU A 256 -3.36 -24.93 9.23
C GLU A 256 -4.12 -23.79 9.92
N GLY A 257 -3.80 -22.54 9.57
CA GLY A 257 -4.53 -21.36 10.05
C GLY A 257 -5.98 -21.33 9.57
N LEU A 258 -6.19 -21.56 8.27
CA LEU A 258 -7.53 -21.59 7.66
C LEU A 258 -8.38 -22.74 8.21
N ASP A 259 -7.80 -23.94 8.36
CA ASP A 259 -8.49 -25.13 8.85
C ASP A 259 -8.92 -25.02 10.32
N ARG A 260 -8.23 -24.19 11.11
CA ARG A 260 -8.62 -23.85 12.49
C ARG A 260 -9.68 -22.75 12.56
N GLY A 261 -10.20 -22.31 11.43
CA GLY A 261 -11.26 -21.31 11.34
C GLY A 261 -10.76 -19.87 11.51
N HIS A 262 -9.46 -19.61 11.32
CA HIS A 262 -8.95 -18.24 11.29
C HIS A 262 -9.17 -17.63 9.91
N TYR A 263 -10.16 -16.74 9.81
CA TYR A 263 -10.56 -16.14 8.54
C TYR A 263 -9.45 -15.21 7.99
N PRO A 264 -9.25 -15.18 6.66
CA PRO A 264 -8.42 -14.17 6.02
C PRO A 264 -8.86 -12.75 6.38
N ILE A 265 -7.91 -11.95 6.85
CA ILE A 265 -8.12 -10.56 7.25
C ILE A 265 -7.75 -9.68 6.06
N ARG A 266 -8.76 -9.11 5.39
CA ARG A 266 -8.52 -8.17 4.30
C ARG A 266 -7.75 -6.96 4.81
N SER A 267 -6.69 -6.61 4.09
CA SER A 267 -5.96 -5.37 4.26
C SER A 267 -6.92 -4.19 4.12
N THR A 268 -6.77 -3.13 4.92
CA THR A 268 -7.42 -1.84 4.61
C THR A 268 -6.54 -0.96 3.72
N GLU A 269 -5.27 -1.35 3.47
CA GLU A 269 -4.38 -0.70 2.51
C GLU A 269 -4.53 -1.19 1.09
N GLY A 270 -4.04 -0.36 0.17
CA GLY A 270 -3.80 -0.76 -1.21
C GLY A 270 -5.06 -0.71 -2.05
N THR A 271 -4.83 -0.77 -3.35
CA THR A 271 -5.84 -0.55 -4.39
C THR A 271 -6.63 -1.81 -4.73
N GLY A 272 -6.18 -2.98 -4.29
CA GLY A 272 -6.79 -4.29 -4.56
C GLY A 272 -7.18 -5.07 -3.30
N GLY A 273 -7.53 -6.33 -3.50
CA GLY A 273 -7.70 -7.33 -2.45
C GLY A 273 -6.36 -7.91 -2.02
N ALA A 274 -5.97 -7.67 -0.77
CA ALA A 274 -4.84 -8.32 -0.12
C ALA A 274 -5.30 -8.84 1.23
N TYR A 275 -4.93 -10.06 1.59
CA TYR A 275 -5.47 -10.77 2.75
C TYR A 275 -4.36 -11.34 3.62
N PHE A 276 -4.30 -10.92 4.88
CA PHE A 276 -3.44 -11.55 5.88
C PHE A 276 -4.09 -12.83 6.37
N ILE A 277 -3.33 -13.92 6.38
CA ILE A 277 -3.75 -15.20 6.95
C ILE A 277 -2.94 -15.43 8.21
N LEU A 278 -3.62 -15.89 9.26
CA LEU A 278 -3.02 -16.14 10.56
C LEU A 278 -2.51 -17.57 10.67
N ASP A 279 -1.59 -17.81 11.60
CA ASP A 279 -1.14 -19.14 11.98
C ASP A 279 -2.27 -19.95 12.66
N ALA A 280 -1.97 -21.22 12.94
CA ALA A 280 -2.85 -22.11 13.68
C ALA A 280 -3.35 -21.54 15.03
N THR A 281 -2.56 -20.68 15.68
CA THR A 281 -2.92 -20.08 16.98
C THR A 281 -3.81 -18.86 16.86
N GLY A 282 -3.90 -18.24 15.68
CA GLY A 282 -4.61 -16.99 15.46
C GLY A 282 -3.86 -15.77 16.02
N SER A 283 -2.58 -15.90 16.38
CA SER A 283 -1.82 -14.83 17.03
C SER A 283 -0.85 -14.13 16.09
N LYS A 284 -0.37 -14.82 15.06
CA LYS A 284 0.64 -14.29 14.13
C LYS A 284 0.17 -14.38 12.70
N LYS A 285 0.56 -13.39 11.89
CA LYS A 285 0.37 -13.41 10.43
C LYS A 285 1.44 -14.31 9.82
N VAL A 286 1.03 -15.24 8.96
CA VAL A 286 1.94 -16.18 8.29
C VAL A 286 2.11 -15.88 6.81
N SER A 287 1.07 -15.35 6.17
CA SER A 287 1.09 -15.09 4.73
C SER A 287 0.18 -13.93 4.34
N VAL A 288 0.45 -13.39 3.16
CA VAL A 288 -0.39 -12.42 2.46
C VAL A 288 -0.85 -13.06 1.15
N PHE A 289 -2.16 -13.16 0.95
CA PHE A 289 -2.75 -13.66 -0.29
C PHE A 289 -3.35 -12.50 -1.09
N LYS A 290 -3.01 -12.38 -2.37
CA LYS A 290 -3.52 -11.34 -3.29
C LYS A 290 -4.22 -11.99 -4.48
N PRO A 291 -5.57 -12.07 -4.50
CA PRO A 291 -6.32 -12.66 -5.60
C PRO A 291 -6.25 -11.82 -6.89
N ILE A 292 -6.04 -12.49 -8.02
CA ILE A 292 -6.00 -11.92 -9.38
C ILE A 292 -7.29 -11.17 -9.72
N ASP A 293 -8.44 -11.75 -9.38
CA ASP A 293 -9.75 -11.18 -9.69
C ASP A 293 -10.14 -10.01 -8.77
N GLU A 294 -9.35 -9.76 -7.73
CA GLU A 294 -9.50 -8.64 -6.81
C GLU A 294 -8.40 -7.58 -6.96
N GLU A 295 -7.54 -7.72 -7.98
CA GLU A 295 -6.56 -6.71 -8.33
C GLU A 295 -7.22 -5.35 -8.61
N PRO A 296 -6.45 -4.26 -8.58
CA PRO A 296 -6.95 -2.95 -9.01
C PRO A 296 -7.57 -3.03 -10.39
N MET A 297 -8.79 -2.50 -10.53
CA MET A 297 -9.58 -2.52 -11.76
C MET A 297 -10.03 -3.91 -12.25
N ALA A 298 -9.84 -4.96 -11.44
CA ALA A 298 -10.36 -6.29 -11.72
C ALA A 298 -11.86 -6.42 -11.37
N VAL A 299 -12.50 -7.46 -11.92
CA VAL A 299 -13.95 -7.72 -11.83
C VAL A 299 -14.49 -7.68 -10.39
N ASN A 300 -13.75 -8.24 -9.44
CA ASN A 300 -14.15 -8.36 -8.05
C ASN A 300 -13.34 -7.44 -7.14
N ASN A 301 -12.82 -6.32 -7.66
CA ASN A 301 -12.05 -5.36 -6.87
C ASN A 301 -12.85 -4.88 -5.63
N PRO A 302 -12.35 -5.08 -4.39
CA PRO A 302 -13.09 -4.74 -3.18
C PRO A 302 -13.04 -3.24 -2.82
N ARG A 303 -12.33 -2.42 -3.60
CA ARG A 303 -12.11 -0.98 -3.34
C ARG A 303 -13.00 -0.07 -4.16
N GLY A 304 -13.83 -0.64 -5.05
CA GLY A 304 -14.72 0.14 -5.92
C GLY A 304 -13.96 0.98 -6.95
N LEU A 305 -12.77 0.53 -7.36
CA LEU A 305 -12.10 1.07 -8.54
C LEU A 305 -12.89 0.67 -9.80
N PRO A 306 -12.93 1.53 -10.83
CA PRO A 306 -13.59 1.20 -12.08
C PRO A 306 -12.92 0.00 -12.75
N LEU A 307 -13.70 -0.79 -13.48
CA LEU A 307 -13.19 -1.89 -14.28
C LEU A 307 -12.29 -1.38 -15.41
N SER A 308 -11.21 -2.12 -15.70
CA SER A 308 -10.39 -1.85 -16.87
C SER A 308 -11.16 -2.14 -18.15
N VAL A 309 -11.07 -1.22 -19.11
CA VAL A 309 -11.79 -1.31 -20.40
C VAL A 309 -10.94 -1.94 -21.50
N ASP A 310 -9.63 -1.79 -21.41
CA ASP A 310 -8.63 -2.24 -22.39
C ASP A 310 -7.66 -3.29 -21.80
N GLY A 311 -7.85 -3.65 -20.52
CA GLY A 311 -7.01 -4.59 -19.79
C GLY A 311 -5.79 -3.95 -19.14
N GLU A 312 -5.55 -2.64 -19.33
CA GLU A 312 -4.48 -1.92 -18.66
C GLU A 312 -4.77 -1.76 -17.16
N GLY A 313 -3.75 -1.95 -16.33
CA GLY A 313 -3.79 -1.77 -14.88
C GLY A 313 -3.47 -0.33 -14.44
N LEU A 314 -3.16 -0.16 -13.14
CA LEU A 314 -2.90 1.17 -12.58
C LEU A 314 -1.65 1.87 -13.10
N LYS A 315 -0.68 1.09 -13.58
CA LYS A 315 0.58 1.57 -14.14
C LYS A 315 0.61 1.25 -15.62
N LYS A 316 1.06 2.22 -16.43
CA LYS A 316 1.26 2.03 -17.86
C LYS A 316 2.18 0.84 -18.12
N GLY A 317 1.80 0.01 -19.10
CA GLY A 317 2.51 -1.22 -19.43
C GLY A 317 2.29 -2.38 -18.46
N THR A 318 1.33 -2.29 -17.53
CA THR A 318 0.91 -3.43 -16.69
C THR A 318 -0.53 -3.81 -17.01
N ARG A 319 -0.87 -5.10 -16.92
CA ARG A 319 -2.23 -5.61 -17.19
C ARG A 319 -2.92 -6.07 -15.93
N VAL A 320 -4.24 -5.86 -15.89
CA VAL A 320 -5.08 -6.36 -14.80
C VAL A 320 -5.05 -7.89 -14.81
N GLY A 321 -4.77 -8.47 -13.64
CA GLY A 321 -4.74 -9.90 -13.41
C GLY A 321 -3.37 -10.56 -13.62
N GLU A 322 -2.35 -9.78 -13.94
CA GLU A 322 -0.96 -10.26 -14.04
C GLU A 322 -0.12 -9.92 -12.80
N GLY A 323 -0.65 -9.14 -11.84
CA GLY A 323 0.09 -8.71 -10.65
C GLY A 323 0.59 -9.90 -9.82
N ALA A 324 -0.24 -10.93 -9.64
CA ALA A 324 0.17 -12.14 -8.94
C ALA A 324 1.36 -12.88 -9.58
N LEU A 325 1.45 -12.88 -10.92
CA LEU A 325 2.56 -13.49 -11.64
C LEU A 325 3.85 -12.68 -11.45
N ARG A 326 3.74 -11.36 -11.48
CA ARG A 326 4.85 -10.41 -11.25
C ARG A 326 5.42 -10.52 -9.83
N GLU A 327 4.56 -10.70 -8.83
CA GLU A 327 4.98 -10.99 -7.45
C GLU A 327 5.79 -12.28 -7.33
N CYS A 328 5.35 -13.35 -8.01
CA CYS A 328 6.08 -14.61 -8.03
C CYS A 328 7.41 -14.47 -8.80
N ALA A 329 7.41 -13.73 -9.90
CA ALA A 329 8.60 -13.46 -10.69
C ALA A 329 9.65 -12.70 -9.89
N ALA A 330 9.26 -11.69 -9.12
CA ALA A 330 10.18 -10.96 -8.25
C ALA A 330 10.91 -11.88 -7.26
N TYR A 331 10.20 -12.85 -6.68
CA TYR A 331 10.83 -13.85 -5.81
C TYR A 331 11.78 -14.78 -6.60
N LEU A 332 11.35 -15.30 -7.74
CA LEU A 332 12.16 -16.21 -8.57
C LEU A 332 13.44 -15.55 -9.09
N LEU A 333 13.33 -14.29 -9.50
CA LEU A 333 14.40 -13.48 -10.08
C LEU A 333 15.30 -12.81 -9.04
N ASP A 334 14.90 -12.76 -7.76
CA ASP A 334 15.78 -12.39 -6.66
C ASP A 334 16.73 -13.56 -6.36
N HIS A 335 17.83 -13.65 -7.11
CA HIS A 335 18.78 -14.73 -6.93
C HIS A 335 19.65 -14.55 -5.68
N PRO A 336 20.04 -15.63 -5.00
CA PRO A 336 21.05 -15.56 -3.95
C PRO A 336 22.40 -15.04 -4.44
N LYS A 337 23.19 -14.52 -3.50
CA LYS A 337 24.55 -14.02 -3.79
C LYS A 337 25.46 -15.08 -4.41
N ASN A 338 25.30 -16.34 -3.98
CA ASN A 338 26.19 -17.44 -4.35
C ASN A 338 25.74 -18.19 -5.62
N GLY A 339 24.74 -17.68 -6.35
CA GLY A 339 24.31 -18.26 -7.61
C GLY A 339 22.80 -18.25 -7.81
N ARG A 340 22.33 -19.01 -8.80
CA ARG A 340 20.91 -19.01 -9.18
C ARG A 340 20.04 -19.67 -8.11
N ARG A 341 18.84 -19.12 -7.93
CA ARG A 341 17.83 -19.67 -7.02
C ARG A 341 17.56 -21.15 -7.30
N SER A 342 17.49 -21.54 -8.57
CA SER A 342 17.26 -22.92 -9.03
C SER A 342 18.27 -23.96 -8.51
N PHE A 343 19.48 -23.53 -8.10
CA PHE A 343 20.55 -24.43 -7.63
C PHE A 343 20.92 -24.23 -6.16
N SER A 344 20.56 -23.10 -5.57
CA SER A 344 21.04 -22.69 -4.23
C SER A 344 20.35 -23.40 -3.05
N GLY A 345 19.06 -23.74 -3.18
CA GLY A 345 18.22 -24.12 -2.03
C GLY A 345 18.00 -23.02 -0.98
N GLU A 346 18.56 -21.81 -1.19
CA GLU A 346 18.45 -20.68 -0.27
C GLU A 346 17.05 -20.05 -0.33
N ALA A 347 16.47 -19.76 0.83
CA ALA A 347 15.13 -19.18 0.92
C ALA A 347 15.10 -17.72 0.45
N LEU A 348 16.09 -16.92 0.82
CA LEU A 348 16.16 -15.49 0.49
C LEU A 348 17.18 -15.24 -0.61
N GLY A 349 16.87 -14.31 -1.51
CA GLY A 349 17.80 -13.85 -2.54
C GLY A 349 18.63 -12.66 -2.07
N PHE A 350 19.33 -12.04 -3.01
CA PHE A 350 20.19 -10.89 -2.80
C PHE A 350 19.44 -9.69 -2.21
N ALA A 351 18.27 -9.35 -2.75
CA ALA A 351 17.42 -8.27 -2.28
C ALA A 351 16.56 -8.67 -1.07
N GLY A 352 16.26 -9.96 -0.94
CA GLY A 352 15.48 -10.51 0.16
C GLY A 352 13.98 -10.45 -0.07
N VAL A 353 13.53 -10.65 -1.32
CA VAL A 353 12.10 -10.78 -1.64
C VAL A 353 11.55 -12.00 -0.87
N PRO A 354 10.44 -11.85 -0.12
CA PRO A 354 9.89 -12.96 0.63
C PRO A 354 9.42 -14.10 -0.29
N PRO A 355 9.50 -15.36 0.18
CA PRO A 355 8.97 -16.51 -0.54
C PRO A 355 7.54 -16.27 -1.04
N THR A 356 7.37 -16.36 -2.36
CA THR A 356 6.10 -16.06 -3.03
C THR A 356 5.80 -17.13 -4.07
N VAL A 357 4.56 -17.63 -4.07
CA VAL A 357 4.10 -18.68 -4.99
C VAL A 357 2.68 -18.42 -5.46
N ILE A 358 2.36 -18.86 -6.67
CA ILE A 358 1.00 -18.81 -7.21
C ILE A 358 0.18 -19.97 -6.61
N VAL A 359 -0.99 -19.65 -6.05
CA VAL A 359 -1.87 -20.65 -5.43
C VAL A 359 -3.30 -20.47 -5.88
N LYS A 360 -4.06 -21.56 -5.82
CA LYS A 360 -5.51 -21.57 -5.88
C LYS A 360 -6.03 -21.72 -4.46
N CYS A 361 -6.84 -20.76 -4.00
CA CYS A 361 -7.39 -20.73 -2.66
C CYS A 361 -8.92 -20.60 -2.69
N LEU A 362 -9.62 -21.50 -2.00
CA LEU A 362 -11.07 -21.43 -1.78
C LEU A 362 -11.33 -21.11 -0.32
N HIS A 363 -11.83 -19.89 -0.05
CA HIS A 363 -12.27 -19.50 1.28
C HIS A 363 -13.38 -18.44 1.20
N SER A 364 -14.37 -18.52 2.10
CA SER A 364 -15.52 -17.61 2.11
C SER A 364 -15.19 -16.18 2.57
N GLY A 365 -14.01 -15.98 3.17
CA GLY A 365 -13.52 -14.68 3.66
C GLY A 365 -13.00 -13.72 2.58
N PHE A 366 -12.87 -14.17 1.33
CA PHE A 366 -12.49 -13.31 0.20
C PHE A 366 -13.70 -12.58 -0.40
N ASN A 367 -13.48 -11.66 -1.34
CA ASN A 367 -14.57 -10.89 -1.94
C ASN A 367 -15.28 -11.70 -3.04
N HIS A 368 -16.50 -12.17 -2.75
CA HIS A 368 -17.29 -13.03 -3.64
C HIS A 368 -18.68 -12.42 -3.93
N PRO A 369 -18.79 -11.42 -4.81
CA PRO A 369 -20.09 -10.81 -5.12
C PRO A 369 -21.09 -11.81 -5.72
N ASP A 370 -20.62 -12.76 -6.55
CA ASP A 370 -21.45 -13.74 -7.26
C ASP A 370 -21.39 -15.17 -6.69
N GLY A 371 -21.05 -15.28 -5.40
CA GLY A 371 -20.95 -16.56 -4.69
C GLY A 371 -19.53 -17.13 -4.59
N ILE A 372 -19.34 -18.06 -3.65
CA ILE A 372 -18.01 -18.53 -3.24
C ILE A 372 -17.39 -19.42 -4.30
N THR A 373 -16.31 -18.94 -4.92
CA THR A 373 -15.52 -19.66 -5.93
C THR A 373 -14.04 -19.71 -5.56
N PRO A 374 -13.24 -20.68 -6.05
CA PRO A 374 -11.81 -20.68 -5.81
C PRO A 374 -11.16 -19.48 -6.52
N LYS A 375 -10.29 -18.77 -5.82
CA LYS A 375 -9.53 -17.64 -6.35
C LYS A 375 -8.09 -18.04 -6.62
N ILE A 376 -7.52 -17.51 -7.69
CA ILE A 376 -6.10 -17.67 -8.01
C ILE A 376 -5.39 -16.38 -7.60
N GLY A 377 -4.20 -16.49 -7.02
CA GLY A 377 -3.45 -15.32 -6.58
C GLY A 377 -2.05 -15.66 -6.10
N SER A 378 -1.29 -14.62 -5.75
CA SER A 378 0.02 -14.79 -5.13
C SER A 378 -0.14 -15.01 -3.63
N LEU A 379 0.58 -15.99 -3.09
CA LEU A 379 0.74 -16.24 -1.66
C LEU A 379 2.19 -15.91 -1.29
N GLN A 380 2.37 -14.83 -0.56
CA GLN A 380 3.67 -14.36 -0.10
C GLN A 380 3.81 -14.60 1.40
N LYS A 381 4.98 -15.07 1.84
CA LYS A 381 5.31 -15.21 3.26
C LYS A 381 5.24 -13.86 3.95
N PHE A 382 4.52 -13.78 5.07
CA PHE A 382 4.53 -12.60 5.92
C PHE A 382 5.85 -12.53 6.68
N MET A 383 6.51 -11.38 6.64
CA MET A 383 7.79 -11.16 7.30
C MET A 383 7.60 -10.30 8.55
N ASP A 384 8.12 -10.78 9.68
CA ASP A 384 8.17 -9.99 10.91
C ASP A 384 9.02 -8.72 10.68
N ASN A 385 8.43 -7.57 11.02
CA ASN A 385 9.00 -6.26 10.72
C ASN A 385 8.65 -5.24 11.82
N ASN A 386 9.37 -4.12 11.79
CA ASN A 386 9.23 -2.98 12.70
C ASN A 386 8.59 -1.75 12.01
N GLY A 387 7.86 -1.96 10.92
CA GLY A 387 7.24 -0.89 10.13
C GLY A 387 7.83 -0.78 8.72
N SER A 388 7.39 0.24 7.98
CA SER A 388 7.87 0.52 6.63
C SER A 388 8.98 1.58 6.63
N CYS A 389 9.69 1.74 5.52
CA CYS A 389 10.68 2.81 5.38
C CYS A 389 10.07 4.22 5.43
N GLU A 390 8.75 4.38 5.21
CA GLU A 390 8.10 5.69 5.34
C GLU A 390 8.12 6.22 6.76
N ASP A 391 8.19 5.34 7.76
CA ASP A 391 8.14 5.69 9.17
C ASP A 391 9.49 6.22 9.71
N MET A 392 10.54 6.20 8.88
CA MET A 392 11.88 6.63 9.26
C MET A 392 12.52 7.57 8.23
N GLY A 393 13.46 8.40 8.70
CA GLY A 393 14.28 9.21 7.80
C GLY A 393 15.25 8.33 6.99
N PRO A 394 15.36 8.53 5.66
CA PRO A 394 16.12 7.62 4.80
C PRO A 394 17.61 7.55 5.12
N SER A 395 18.18 8.58 5.76
CA SER A 395 19.57 8.59 6.21
C SER A 395 19.92 7.49 7.24
N ALA A 396 18.92 6.87 7.88
CA ALA A 396 19.13 5.79 8.84
C ALA A 396 19.43 4.42 8.18
N PHE A 397 19.12 4.26 6.89
CA PHE A 397 19.22 2.96 6.22
C PHE A 397 20.67 2.62 5.83
N PRO A 398 21.13 1.38 6.06
CA PRO A 398 22.45 0.94 5.59
C PRO A 398 22.56 1.02 4.06
N VAL A 399 23.74 1.39 3.56
CA VAL A 399 23.97 1.57 2.10
C VAL A 399 23.73 0.28 1.32
N GLY A 400 24.25 -0.85 1.82
CA GLY A 400 24.08 -2.15 1.16
C GLY A 400 22.60 -2.57 1.05
N GLU A 401 21.79 -2.24 2.06
CA GLU A 401 20.36 -2.56 2.08
C GLU A 401 19.55 -1.72 1.09
N VAL A 402 19.95 -0.47 0.84
CA VAL A 402 19.33 0.34 -0.24
C VAL A 402 19.81 -0.16 -1.60
N HIS A 403 21.09 -0.50 -1.73
CA HIS A 403 21.66 -0.97 -3.00
C HIS A 403 21.05 -2.28 -3.47
N LYS A 404 20.77 -3.24 -2.59
CA LYS A 404 20.14 -4.50 -2.99
C LYS A 404 18.74 -4.31 -3.57
N ILE A 405 17.96 -3.38 -3.00
CA ILE A 405 16.62 -3.01 -3.51
C ILE A 405 16.76 -2.28 -4.84
N ALA A 406 17.68 -1.33 -4.93
CA ALA A 406 17.93 -0.58 -6.15
C ALA A 406 18.30 -1.50 -7.34
N VAL A 407 19.15 -2.51 -7.10
CA VAL A 407 19.52 -3.50 -8.12
C VAL A 407 18.30 -4.28 -8.61
N LEU A 408 17.47 -4.78 -7.69
CA LEU A 408 16.28 -5.54 -8.03
C LEU A 408 15.26 -4.68 -8.79
N ASP A 409 14.98 -3.47 -8.30
CA ASP A 409 13.98 -2.58 -8.90
C ASP A 409 14.39 -2.05 -10.26
N MET A 410 15.67 -1.70 -10.45
CA MET A 410 16.18 -1.30 -11.77
C MET A 410 16.12 -2.48 -12.73
N ARG A 411 16.58 -3.67 -12.35
CA ARG A 411 16.50 -4.87 -13.21
C ARG A 411 15.07 -5.24 -13.59
N MET A 412 14.10 -5.03 -12.70
CA MET A 412 12.70 -5.34 -13.00
C MET A 412 11.91 -4.13 -13.48
N ALA A 413 12.54 -2.98 -13.70
CA ALA A 413 11.88 -1.72 -14.08
C ALA A 413 10.61 -1.47 -13.25
N ASN A 414 10.74 -1.49 -11.91
CA ASN A 414 9.59 -1.39 -11.02
C ASN A 414 8.85 -0.04 -11.19
N ALA A 415 7.55 -0.09 -11.47
CA ALA A 415 6.72 1.09 -11.69
C ALA A 415 6.04 1.62 -10.42
N ASP A 416 6.27 1.00 -9.25
CA ASP A 416 5.63 1.39 -7.99
C ASP A 416 6.54 1.23 -6.76
N ARG A 417 7.86 1.46 -6.90
CA ARG A 417 8.72 1.43 -5.71
C ARG A 417 8.63 2.74 -4.93
N HIS A 418 7.86 2.71 -3.85
CA HIS A 418 7.87 3.74 -2.81
C HIS A 418 8.34 3.19 -1.45
N ALA A 419 8.72 4.07 -0.52
CA ALA A 419 9.19 3.69 0.82
C ALA A 419 8.23 2.77 1.58
N GLY A 420 6.93 2.88 1.37
CA GLY A 420 5.93 1.98 1.98
C GLY A 420 5.96 0.53 1.47
N ASN A 421 6.54 0.30 0.30
CA ASN A 421 6.75 -1.04 -0.26
C ASN A 421 8.09 -1.64 0.18
N ILE A 422 8.77 -1.01 1.14
CA ILE A 422 10.00 -1.52 1.74
C ILE A 422 9.78 -1.62 3.24
N LEU A 423 9.77 -2.84 3.76
CA LEU A 423 9.67 -3.08 5.19
C LEU A 423 11.04 -2.97 5.84
N MET A 424 11.06 -2.57 7.10
CA MET A 424 12.25 -2.51 7.93
C MET A 424 12.14 -3.57 9.03
N SER A 425 13.19 -4.35 9.24
CA SER A 425 13.32 -5.28 10.35
C SER A 425 14.68 -5.08 11.03
N LYS A 426 14.86 -5.65 12.23
CA LYS A 426 16.15 -5.69 12.91
C LYS A 426 16.75 -7.08 12.79
N GLY A 427 17.94 -7.17 12.21
CA GLY A 427 18.74 -8.39 12.18
C GLY A 427 19.15 -8.83 13.58
N GLU A 428 19.73 -10.03 13.67
CA GLU A 428 20.17 -10.63 14.94
C GLU A 428 21.21 -9.76 15.67
N ASP A 429 22.01 -9.01 14.92
CA ASP A 429 23.01 -8.05 15.42
C ASP A 429 22.43 -6.66 15.71
N GLY A 430 21.12 -6.48 15.54
CA GLY A 430 20.42 -5.22 15.70
C GLY A 430 20.53 -4.26 14.51
N GLN A 431 21.21 -4.64 13.42
CA GLN A 431 21.27 -3.81 12.22
C GLN A 431 19.94 -3.79 11.48
N ILE A 432 19.65 -2.67 10.83
CA ILE A 432 18.44 -2.54 10.01
C ILE A 432 18.58 -3.42 8.77
N VAL A 433 17.58 -4.26 8.54
CA VAL A 433 17.41 -5.05 7.32
C VAL A 433 16.19 -4.53 6.58
N LEU A 434 16.32 -4.28 5.28
CA LEU A 434 15.24 -3.87 4.40
C LEU A 434 14.69 -5.07 3.63
N ILE A 435 13.37 -5.15 3.52
CA ILE A 435 12.66 -6.26 2.87
C ILE A 435 11.73 -5.67 1.81
N PRO A 436 12.04 -5.82 0.51
CA PRO A 436 11.16 -5.34 -0.55
C PRO A 436 9.92 -6.22 -0.66
N ILE A 437 8.76 -5.59 -0.75
CA ILE A 437 7.45 -6.24 -0.96
C ILE A 437 6.70 -5.55 -2.09
N ASP A 438 5.54 -6.10 -2.45
CA ASP A 438 4.58 -5.48 -3.39
C ASP A 438 5.15 -5.21 -4.79
N HIS A 439 5.47 -6.28 -5.51
CA HIS A 439 6.07 -6.24 -6.85
C HIS A 439 5.04 -6.41 -7.98
N GLY A 440 3.74 -6.24 -7.69
CA GLY A 440 2.67 -6.40 -8.69
C GLY A 440 2.80 -5.50 -9.93
N TYR A 441 3.62 -4.45 -9.86
CA TYR A 441 3.87 -3.49 -10.95
C TYR A 441 5.31 -3.49 -11.48
N CYS A 442 6.04 -4.59 -11.32
CA CYS A 442 7.34 -4.76 -11.98
C CYS A 442 7.20 -5.42 -13.36
N LEU A 443 8.26 -5.33 -14.17
CA LEU A 443 8.40 -5.89 -15.52
C LEU A 443 7.38 -5.35 -16.54
N PRO A 444 7.07 -4.04 -16.56
CA PRO A 444 6.06 -3.48 -17.46
C PRO A 444 6.45 -3.66 -18.94
N GLU A 445 5.45 -3.55 -19.83
CA GLU A 445 5.60 -3.53 -21.29
C GLU A 445 6.30 -2.26 -21.81
N SER A 446 6.44 -1.22 -20.97
CA SER A 446 7.17 0.01 -21.29
C SER A 446 7.84 0.62 -20.06
N PHE A 447 8.82 1.50 -20.28
CA PHE A 447 9.51 2.22 -19.20
C PHE A 447 8.74 3.45 -18.69
N GLU A 448 7.57 3.77 -19.25
CA GLU A 448 6.88 5.03 -19.02
C GLU A 448 6.69 5.34 -17.53
N ASP A 449 6.13 4.40 -16.76
CA ASP A 449 5.76 4.55 -15.35
C ASP A 449 6.81 4.05 -14.34
N VAL A 450 8.05 3.78 -14.78
CA VAL A 450 9.14 3.38 -13.88
C VAL A 450 9.43 4.47 -12.85
N THR A 451 9.35 4.12 -11.56
CA THR A 451 9.50 5.08 -10.47
C THR A 451 10.19 4.46 -9.27
N PHE A 452 11.18 5.18 -8.73
CA PHE A 452 12.01 4.74 -7.61
C PHE A 452 12.14 5.82 -6.55
N ASP A 453 11.50 5.64 -5.40
CA ASP A 453 11.58 6.61 -4.30
C ASP A 453 12.98 6.65 -3.64
N TRP A 454 13.71 5.52 -3.67
CA TRP A 454 15.08 5.45 -3.16
C TRP A 454 16.09 6.31 -3.94
N LEU A 455 15.74 6.83 -5.13
CA LEU A 455 16.58 7.78 -5.87
C LEU A 455 16.90 9.04 -5.06
N TYR A 456 15.99 9.45 -4.18
CA TYR A 456 16.13 10.64 -3.36
C TYR A 456 16.85 10.36 -2.04
N TRP A 457 17.21 9.10 -1.77
CA TRP A 457 17.92 8.72 -0.56
C TRP A 457 19.43 8.91 -0.74
N PRO A 458 20.17 9.35 0.31
CA PRO A 458 21.60 9.65 0.19
C PRO A 458 22.45 8.44 -0.23
N GLN A 459 22.00 7.22 0.09
CA GLN A 459 22.67 5.96 -0.24
C GLN A 459 22.71 5.71 -1.76
N ALA A 460 21.73 6.19 -2.52
CA ALA A 460 21.69 6.01 -3.98
C ALA A 460 22.84 6.74 -4.69
N ARG A 461 23.40 7.78 -4.09
CA ARG A 461 24.58 8.53 -4.61
C ARG A 461 25.91 7.88 -4.28
N ARG A 462 25.91 6.78 -3.51
CA ARG A 462 27.12 6.05 -3.18
C ARG A 462 27.41 4.97 -4.24
N PRO A 463 28.68 4.74 -4.59
CA PRO A 463 29.04 3.68 -5.54
C PRO A 463 28.69 2.30 -4.98
N PHE A 464 28.34 1.38 -5.87
CA PHE A 464 28.12 -0.02 -5.49
C PHE A 464 29.37 -0.64 -4.87
N SER A 465 29.15 -1.56 -3.92
CA SER A 465 30.24 -2.37 -3.37
C SER A 465 30.74 -3.39 -4.40
N SER A 466 31.98 -3.86 -4.29
CA SER A 466 32.52 -4.90 -5.18
C SER A 466 31.67 -6.16 -5.19
N GLU A 467 31.11 -6.57 -4.04
CA GLU A 467 30.20 -7.71 -3.94
C GLU A 467 28.91 -7.49 -4.76
N THR A 468 28.32 -6.29 -4.66
CA THR A 468 27.15 -5.93 -5.45
C THR A 468 27.44 -5.90 -6.95
N ILE A 469 28.62 -5.42 -7.35
CA ILE A 469 29.06 -5.39 -8.74
C ILE A 469 29.18 -6.81 -9.30
N GLU A 470 29.79 -7.74 -8.57
CA GLU A 470 29.90 -9.14 -9.00
C GLU A 470 28.53 -9.82 -9.09
N TYR A 471 27.62 -9.54 -8.15
CA TYR A 471 26.24 -10.00 -8.27
C TYR A 471 25.58 -9.48 -9.56
N ILE A 472 25.69 -8.19 -9.85
CA ILE A 472 25.09 -7.58 -11.06
C ILE A 472 25.65 -8.22 -12.34
N LYS A 473 26.97 -8.46 -12.40
CA LYS A 473 27.61 -9.12 -13.55
C LYS A 473 27.07 -10.53 -13.80
N SER A 474 26.70 -11.25 -12.73
CA SER A 474 26.20 -12.62 -12.81
C SER A 474 24.77 -12.77 -13.33
N LEU A 475 23.99 -11.69 -13.37
CA LEU A 475 22.58 -11.71 -13.82
C LEU A 475 22.48 -12.01 -15.32
N ASP A 476 21.49 -12.78 -15.78
CA ASP A 476 21.32 -13.08 -17.20
C ASP A 476 19.84 -13.09 -17.58
N ALA A 477 19.42 -12.09 -18.35
CA ALA A 477 18.02 -11.88 -18.69
C ALA A 477 17.43 -13.03 -19.53
N GLU A 478 18.20 -13.67 -20.41
CA GLU A 478 17.70 -14.75 -21.26
C GLU A 478 17.45 -16.01 -20.44
N GLU A 479 18.38 -16.38 -19.57
CA GLU A 479 18.18 -17.48 -18.61
C GLU A 479 17.00 -17.22 -17.69
N ASP A 480 16.81 -15.96 -17.29
CA ASP A 480 15.74 -15.53 -16.39
C ASP A 480 14.35 -15.57 -17.04
N ILE A 481 14.25 -15.19 -18.32
CA ILE A 481 13.02 -15.35 -19.11
C ILE A 481 12.69 -16.84 -19.26
N ALA A 482 13.68 -17.68 -19.56
CA ALA A 482 13.49 -19.13 -19.64
C ALA A 482 13.06 -19.73 -18.29
N LEU A 483 13.60 -19.23 -17.18
CA LEU A 483 13.21 -19.61 -15.82
C LEU A 483 11.75 -19.28 -15.54
N LEU A 484 11.30 -18.06 -15.85
CA LEU A 484 9.90 -17.67 -15.64
C LEU A 484 8.93 -18.50 -16.47
N LYS A 485 9.29 -18.78 -17.73
CA LYS A 485 8.53 -19.68 -18.61
C LYS A 485 8.47 -21.09 -18.03
N PHE A 486 9.56 -21.60 -17.47
CA PHE A 486 9.61 -22.89 -16.80
C PHE A 486 8.65 -22.98 -15.60
N TYR A 487 8.51 -21.88 -14.84
CA TYR A 487 7.59 -21.77 -13.70
C TYR A 487 6.15 -21.37 -14.10
N GLY A 488 5.86 -21.24 -15.39
CA GLY A 488 4.50 -21.11 -15.92
C GLY A 488 4.07 -19.68 -16.30
N TRP A 489 4.98 -18.71 -16.28
CA TRP A 489 4.72 -17.39 -16.84
C TRP A 489 5.38 -17.23 -18.20
N ASP A 490 4.59 -17.39 -19.27
CA ASP A 490 5.03 -17.03 -20.63
C ASP A 490 4.93 -15.51 -20.77
N MET A 491 6.04 -14.84 -20.50
CA MET A 491 6.11 -13.39 -20.43
C MET A 491 5.83 -12.75 -21.80
N PRO A 492 5.02 -11.66 -21.87
CA PRO A 492 4.86 -10.88 -23.09
C PRO A 492 6.20 -10.39 -23.64
N LEU A 493 6.34 -10.32 -24.97
CA LEU A 493 7.58 -9.92 -25.64
C LEU A 493 8.10 -8.57 -25.13
N GLU A 494 7.20 -7.61 -24.95
CA GLU A 494 7.49 -6.27 -24.48
C GLU A 494 8.02 -6.26 -23.04
N SER A 495 7.45 -7.09 -22.17
CA SER A 495 7.94 -7.26 -20.78
C SER A 495 9.32 -7.94 -20.75
N ALA A 496 9.55 -8.93 -21.63
CA ALA A 496 10.84 -9.60 -21.77
C ALA A 496 11.91 -8.63 -22.28
N ARG A 497 11.57 -7.79 -23.26
CA ARG A 497 12.41 -6.70 -23.76
C ARG A 497 12.77 -5.71 -22.65
N THR A 498 11.80 -5.29 -21.83
CA THR A 498 12.06 -4.44 -20.66
C THR A 498 13.08 -5.06 -19.71
N LEU A 499 12.96 -6.36 -19.40
CA LEU A 499 13.93 -7.08 -18.55
C LEU A 499 15.33 -7.13 -19.17
N CYS A 500 15.44 -7.43 -20.47
CA CYS A 500 16.71 -7.46 -21.18
C CYS A 500 17.40 -6.09 -21.18
N ILE A 501 16.69 -5.04 -21.57
CA ILE A 501 17.24 -3.68 -21.69
C ILE A 501 17.62 -3.11 -20.31
N SER A 502 16.79 -3.31 -19.30
CA SER A 502 17.09 -2.85 -17.94
C SER A 502 18.28 -3.59 -17.30
N THR A 503 18.37 -4.91 -17.52
CA THR A 503 19.54 -5.70 -17.08
C THR A 503 20.81 -5.24 -17.79
N MET A 504 20.72 -4.95 -19.10
CA MET A 504 21.83 -4.43 -19.90
C MET A 504 22.28 -3.05 -19.40
N LEU A 505 21.35 -2.12 -19.16
CA LEU A 505 21.62 -0.80 -18.61
C LEU A 505 22.33 -0.91 -17.26
N LEU A 506 21.83 -1.78 -16.38
CA LEU A 506 22.41 -1.98 -15.06
C LEU A 506 23.87 -2.47 -15.15
N LYS A 507 24.14 -3.48 -15.99
CA LYS A 507 25.50 -3.99 -16.22
C LYS A 507 26.43 -2.93 -16.80
N LYS A 508 26.04 -2.29 -17.90
CA LYS A 508 26.85 -1.28 -18.60
C LYS A 508 27.09 -0.03 -17.76
N GLY A 509 26.11 0.37 -16.95
CA GLY A 509 26.24 1.50 -16.03
C GLY A 509 27.23 1.20 -14.91
N VAL A 510 27.17 0.00 -14.33
CA VAL A 510 28.10 -0.43 -13.27
C VAL A 510 29.54 -0.57 -13.79
N GLU A 511 29.72 -1.08 -15.01
CA GLU A 511 31.04 -1.15 -15.66
C GLU A 511 31.69 0.25 -15.82
N ARG A 512 30.87 1.29 -15.99
CA ARG A 512 31.30 2.70 -16.06
C ARG A 512 31.40 3.38 -14.69
N GLY A 513 31.21 2.64 -13.60
CA GLY A 513 31.26 3.19 -12.24
C GLY A 513 30.08 4.10 -11.88
N LEU A 514 28.97 4.02 -12.63
CA LEU A 514 27.78 4.83 -12.35
C LEU A 514 27.13 4.40 -11.03
N THR A 515 26.59 5.38 -10.31
CA THR A 515 25.88 5.16 -9.04
C THR A 515 24.45 4.67 -9.28
N PRO A 516 23.79 4.03 -8.30
CA PRO A 516 22.36 3.72 -8.40
C PRO A 516 21.50 4.94 -8.76
N PHE A 517 21.84 6.13 -8.24
CA PHE A 517 21.17 7.38 -8.57
C PHE A 517 21.25 7.72 -10.07
N THR A 518 22.45 7.61 -10.65
CA THR A 518 22.65 7.91 -12.07
C THR A 518 21.87 6.93 -12.95
N ILE A 519 21.99 5.63 -12.68
CA ILE A 519 21.31 4.59 -13.46
C ILE A 519 19.79 4.71 -13.33
N GLY A 520 19.26 4.88 -12.11
CA GLY A 520 17.82 5.00 -11.92
C GLY A 520 17.22 6.28 -12.53
N ASN A 521 17.96 7.40 -12.58
CA ASN A 521 17.49 8.60 -13.29
C ASN A 521 17.39 8.41 -14.82
N ILE A 522 18.21 7.54 -15.40
CA ILE A 522 18.09 7.18 -16.83
C ILE A 522 16.74 6.51 -17.08
N MET A 523 16.24 5.75 -16.11
CA MET A 523 14.99 4.98 -16.22
C MET A 523 13.73 5.78 -15.89
N CYS A 524 13.82 6.82 -15.06
CA CYS A 524 12.66 7.55 -14.57
C CYS A 524 12.40 8.83 -15.36
N ARG A 525 11.16 9.05 -15.79
CA ARG A 525 10.72 10.33 -16.34
C ARG A 525 10.74 11.44 -15.27
N GLU A 526 11.22 12.63 -15.63
CA GLU A 526 11.17 13.81 -14.74
C GLU A 526 9.73 14.32 -14.55
N THR A 527 8.94 14.31 -15.63
CA THR A 527 7.52 14.66 -15.66
C THR A 527 6.81 13.71 -16.61
N LEU A 528 5.48 13.60 -16.55
CA LEU A 528 4.74 12.74 -17.48
C LEU A 528 4.99 13.06 -18.96
N ASN A 529 5.25 14.32 -19.29
CA ASN A 529 5.37 14.81 -20.67
C ASN A 529 6.80 14.75 -21.22
N LYS A 530 7.78 14.37 -20.39
CA LYS A 530 9.19 14.27 -20.80
C LYS A 530 9.63 12.81 -20.69
N GLU A 531 9.92 12.20 -21.82
CA GLU A 531 10.45 10.84 -21.90
C GLU A 531 11.75 10.71 -21.09
N SER A 532 11.96 9.52 -20.54
CA SER A 532 13.20 9.18 -19.84
C SER A 532 14.30 8.85 -20.84
N VAL A 533 15.55 8.89 -20.39
CA VAL A 533 16.70 8.61 -21.27
C VAL A 533 16.65 7.16 -21.79
N ILE A 534 16.16 6.20 -21.00
CA ILE A 534 15.98 4.81 -21.48
C ILE A 534 14.92 4.72 -22.58
N GLU A 535 13.85 5.53 -22.52
CA GLU A 535 12.83 5.58 -23.57
C GLU A 535 13.39 6.19 -24.85
N GLU A 536 14.18 7.27 -24.75
CA GLU A 536 14.89 7.83 -25.89
C GLU A 536 15.85 6.81 -26.53
N ILE A 537 16.57 6.03 -25.71
CA ILE A 537 17.46 4.95 -26.20
C ILE A 537 16.67 3.89 -26.97
N VAL A 538 15.53 3.45 -26.41
CA VAL A 538 14.66 2.45 -27.03
C VAL A 538 14.09 2.98 -28.35
N GLN A 539 13.59 4.21 -28.36
CA GLN A 539 13.01 4.83 -29.54
C GLN A 539 14.05 5.05 -30.64
N GLU A 540 15.24 5.56 -30.28
CA GLU A 540 16.35 5.72 -31.22
C GLU A 540 16.76 4.37 -31.83
N ALA A 541 16.80 3.30 -31.04
CA ALA A 541 17.07 1.96 -31.56
C ALA A 541 15.97 1.46 -32.51
N LEU A 542 14.68 1.71 -32.20
CA LEU A 542 13.56 1.37 -33.08
C LEU A 542 13.67 2.10 -34.42
N ASP A 543 14.08 3.37 -34.43
CA ASP A 543 14.22 4.17 -35.64
C ASP A 543 15.37 3.69 -36.55
N PHE A 544 16.38 3.00 -35.99
CA PHE A 544 17.51 2.45 -36.75
C PHE A 544 17.25 1.05 -37.32
N VAL A 545 16.26 0.33 -36.78
CA VAL A 545 16.02 -1.07 -37.11
C VAL A 545 14.96 -1.18 -38.21
N LEU A 546 15.19 -2.03 -39.21
CA LEU A 546 14.24 -2.23 -40.31
C LEU A 546 12.98 -2.97 -39.81
N PRO A 547 11.79 -2.67 -40.38
CA PRO A 547 10.62 -3.53 -40.19
C PRO A 547 10.99 -4.97 -40.57
N ASP A 548 10.73 -5.94 -39.68
CA ASP A 548 11.09 -7.37 -39.80
C ASP A 548 12.48 -7.79 -39.28
N SER A 549 13.22 -6.90 -38.62
CA SER A 549 14.45 -7.32 -37.93
C SER A 549 14.17 -8.23 -36.74
N SER A 550 15.10 -9.13 -36.41
CA SER A 550 14.99 -10.01 -35.24
C SER A 550 15.09 -9.23 -33.93
N GLU A 551 14.55 -9.80 -32.85
CA GLU A 551 14.69 -9.22 -31.50
C GLU A 551 16.16 -9.08 -31.09
N ASP A 552 17.02 -10.04 -31.45
CA ASP A 552 18.46 -9.96 -31.18
C ASP A 552 19.12 -8.77 -31.86
N ALA A 553 18.77 -8.49 -33.13
CA ALA A 553 19.30 -7.35 -33.88
C ALA A 553 18.82 -6.03 -33.27
N PHE A 554 17.58 -5.99 -32.79
CA PHE A 554 17.05 -4.85 -32.06
C PHE A 554 17.80 -4.62 -30.73
N LEU A 555 18.00 -5.66 -29.92
CA LEU A 555 18.73 -5.57 -28.65
C LEU A 555 20.22 -5.20 -28.85
N GLU A 556 20.85 -5.67 -29.92
CA GLU A 556 22.21 -5.26 -30.30
C GLU A 556 22.26 -3.75 -30.62
N THR A 557 21.25 -3.25 -31.34
CA THR A 557 21.13 -1.82 -31.66
C THR A 557 20.93 -1.00 -30.39
N VAL A 558 20.04 -1.45 -29.49
CA VAL A 558 19.86 -0.84 -28.15
C VAL A 558 21.18 -0.79 -27.39
N SER A 559 21.96 -1.88 -27.36
CA SER A 559 23.26 -1.92 -26.70
C SER A 559 24.20 -0.83 -27.22
N ARG A 560 24.28 -0.65 -28.54
CA ARG A 560 25.16 0.35 -29.18
C ARG A 560 24.72 1.78 -28.90
N VAL A 561 23.42 2.07 -29.00
CA VAL A 561 22.86 3.39 -28.67
C VAL A 561 23.08 3.70 -27.19
N MET A 562 22.86 2.71 -26.32
CA MET A 562 23.06 2.82 -24.88
C MET A 562 24.53 3.10 -24.53
N ASP A 563 25.49 2.42 -25.16
CA ASP A 563 26.92 2.69 -24.94
C ASP A 563 27.25 4.17 -25.24
N ARG A 564 26.78 4.70 -26.37
CA ARG A 564 26.98 6.11 -26.74
C ARG A 564 26.40 7.07 -25.70
N ARG A 565 25.15 6.87 -25.29
CA ARG A 565 24.47 7.72 -24.30
C ARG A 565 25.10 7.63 -22.92
N LEU A 566 25.54 6.44 -22.50
CA LEU A 566 26.22 6.25 -21.21
C LEU A 566 27.61 6.88 -21.18
N ASP A 567 28.34 6.86 -22.30
CA ASP A 567 29.63 7.55 -22.41
C ASP A 567 29.43 9.07 -22.27
N GLU A 568 28.40 9.65 -22.89
CA GLU A 568 28.04 11.08 -22.73
C GLU A 568 27.70 11.48 -21.28
N ILE A 569 27.21 10.54 -20.46
CA ILE A 569 26.85 10.76 -19.04
C ILE A 569 28.05 10.56 -18.10
N ALA A 570 29.00 9.70 -18.49
CA ALA A 570 30.16 9.35 -17.67
C ALA A 570 31.30 10.39 -17.72
N TYR A 571 31.32 11.25 -18.74
CA TYR A 571 32.22 12.40 -18.90
C TYR A 571 31.55 13.71 -18.51
#